data_AF-A0A3N7ENR3-F1
#
_entry.id   AF-A0A3N7ENR3-F1
#
_cell.length_a   1.000
_cell.length_b   1.000
_cell.length_c   1.000
_cell.angle_alpha   90.00
_cell.angle_beta   90.00
_cell.angle_gamma   90.00
#
_symmetry.space_group_name_H-M   'P 1'
#
loop_
_entity.id
_entity.type
_entity.pdbx_description
1 polymer ?
#
loop_
_entity_poly.entity_id
_entity_poly.type
_entity_poly.pdbx_seq_one_letter_code
_entity_poly.pdbx_strand_id
1 'polypeptide(L)'
;MLLSGDQSPKRPHKSANQAKNRGGNQIQNGLFPKYDGTGNGILHDVQPDVIQSKMEDKKDKELVDLLEEKNRSLAAMQATHELQIKELRTELEKEHDKLANIELKLQEEQSLNKSFQEELRVLKIDRHKTSMDVNKIHDELNEKTSEIRRLQMELSRWEDADPNDSVKNLKRVIATLEKENVNLKMAKNELEAALQRSRNSSPDKTSPDEKADSTTTSPRKEEVELLLQKLERDLKETCHEKDKALRELARLKQHLLEKESEESEKMDEDIKIVEELRQSNEYQKAQILHLEKALKQAIAGQEEVRMMSNNEIQKSKEMIEDLNKRLANCMSTIESKNVELLNLQTALGQYFAEVEAKEYLERQLAFTREESAKHFQLLKEAERGTEEAKREKEVVLAKLSDTERKFAEGKSRVNKLEEDNEKLRRAVEQSMTRLNRMSMDSDFLVDRRIVIKLLVTFFQRNHSKEVLDLMVRMLGFSDEDKQRIGAAQQGGKGVVRGVLGLPGRLVGGILGGNAADGQTNLASDNQSFADMWVDFLLKETEEREKRGSGQEDTGKSYEDLQGRSPNAAGVGSPVPDHGTSISGIAGPKFSPAQNYGPIAPRGNLPPFAQSDSEFSTVPLTSFDNSSRISRLFTKH
;
A
#
# COMPACT_ATOMS: atom_id res chain seq x y z
N MET A 1 -70.49 -10.77 0.29
CA MET A 1 -70.63 -11.32 -1.08
C MET A 1 -69.61 -12.44 -1.28
N LEU A 2 -69.76 -13.20 -2.36
CA LEU A 2 -68.93 -14.35 -2.78
C LEU A 2 -67.60 -13.86 -3.42
N LEU A 3 -66.54 -14.65 -3.67
CA LEU A 3 -66.30 -16.10 -3.54
C LEU A 3 -64.78 -16.39 -3.32
N SER A 4 -64.42 -17.67 -3.14
CA SER A 4 -63.14 -18.20 -2.66
C SER A 4 -61.94 -18.20 -3.63
N GLY A 5 -60.75 -18.39 -3.06
CA GLY A 5 -59.60 -19.06 -3.69
C GLY A 5 -58.79 -19.81 -2.63
N ASP A 6 -58.62 -21.13 -2.75
CA ASP A 6 -58.10 -22.02 -1.69
C ASP A 6 -57.15 -23.10 -2.25
N GLN A 7 -55.99 -23.31 -1.58
CA GLN A 7 -55.37 -24.64 -1.45
C GLN A 7 -54.20 -24.74 -0.45
N SER A 8 -54.43 -25.52 0.63
CA SER A 8 -53.53 -26.50 1.30
C SER A 8 -52.07 -26.17 1.74
N PRO A 9 -51.70 -26.44 3.02
CA PRO A 9 -50.32 -26.39 3.53
C PRO A 9 -49.67 -27.76 3.79
N LYS A 10 -48.36 -27.96 3.51
CA LYS A 10 -47.58 -29.16 3.95
C LYS A 10 -46.11 -28.90 4.33
N ARG A 11 -45.64 -29.79 5.22
CA ARG A 11 -44.37 -29.92 5.97
C ARG A 11 -43.03 -29.65 5.24
N PRO A 12 -41.94 -29.37 5.98
CA PRO A 12 -40.57 -29.31 5.45
C PRO A 12 -40.05 -30.68 5.01
N HIS A 13 -39.19 -30.70 3.98
CA HIS A 13 -38.58 -31.91 3.43
C HIS A 13 -37.22 -32.25 4.06
N LYS A 14 -36.99 -33.55 4.30
CA LYS A 14 -35.66 -34.18 4.21
C LYS A 14 -35.54 -34.87 2.86
N SER A 15 -34.42 -34.72 2.16
CA SER A 15 -33.56 -35.83 1.70
C SER A 15 -32.40 -35.32 0.81
N ALA A 16 -31.28 -36.03 0.84
CA ALA A 16 -30.06 -35.76 0.05
C ALA A 16 -30.11 -36.42 -1.34
N ASN A 17 -29.12 -36.16 -2.20
CA ASN A 17 -28.38 -37.27 -2.86
C ASN A 17 -27.08 -36.92 -3.63
N GLN A 18 -26.17 -37.92 -3.62
CA GLN A 18 -25.24 -38.36 -4.68
C GLN A 18 -24.03 -37.50 -5.18
N ALA A 19 -22.91 -37.65 -4.48
CA ALA A 19 -21.73 -38.48 -4.86
C ALA A 19 -21.21 -38.59 -6.32
N LYS A 20 -19.86 -38.58 -6.47
CA LYS A 20 -19.05 -39.75 -6.95
C LYS A 20 -17.50 -39.54 -6.97
N ASN A 21 -16.79 -40.41 -6.24
CA ASN A 21 -15.44 -40.98 -6.54
C ASN A 21 -14.22 -40.02 -6.63
N ARG A 22 -12.93 -40.46 -6.55
CA ARG A 22 -12.32 -41.81 -6.70
C ARG A 22 -10.94 -41.95 -6.01
N GLY A 23 -10.67 -43.09 -5.36
CA GLY A 23 -9.32 -43.61 -5.02
C GLY A 23 -8.71 -43.14 -3.67
N GLY A 24 -7.87 -43.93 -2.98
CA GLY A 24 -7.56 -45.35 -3.19
C GLY A 24 -6.34 -45.88 -2.38
N ASN A 25 -6.53 -47.01 -1.68
CA ASN A 25 -5.53 -47.88 -1.01
C ASN A 25 -4.82 -47.36 0.27
N GLN A 26 -4.19 -48.19 1.15
CA GLN A 26 -4.51 -49.53 1.69
C GLN A 26 -3.46 -49.91 2.78
N ILE A 27 -3.83 -50.76 3.77
CA ILE A 27 -3.05 -51.86 4.42
C ILE A 27 -3.17 -51.98 5.98
N GLN A 28 -3.84 -53.06 6.39
CA GLN A 28 -3.66 -53.98 7.56
C GLN A 28 -3.67 -53.50 9.04
N ASN A 29 -4.73 -53.95 9.73
CA ASN A 29 -4.76 -54.90 10.87
C ASN A 29 -3.73 -54.81 12.01
N GLY A 30 -4.25 -54.79 13.26
CA GLY A 30 -3.51 -55.09 14.49
C GLY A 30 -4.44 -55.30 15.69
N LEU A 31 -5.03 -56.49 15.84
CA LEU A 31 -5.91 -56.82 16.98
C LEU A 31 -5.08 -57.33 18.17
N PHE A 32 -5.32 -56.80 19.37
CA PHE A 32 -4.62 -57.23 20.60
C PHE A 32 -5.11 -58.60 21.12
N PRO A 33 -4.18 -59.49 21.51
CA PRO A 33 -4.42 -60.50 22.53
C PRO A 33 -3.56 -60.23 23.79
N LYS A 34 -4.19 -60.13 24.96
CA LYS A 34 -3.49 -60.39 26.23
C LYS A 34 -3.31 -61.89 26.39
N TYR A 35 -2.17 -62.33 26.93
CA TYR A 35 -2.06 -63.61 27.62
C TYR A 35 -1.15 -63.47 28.85
N ASP A 36 -1.54 -64.13 29.94
CA ASP A 36 -0.80 -64.18 31.20
C ASP A 36 0.34 -65.20 31.15
N GLY A 37 1.29 -65.12 32.09
CA GLY A 37 2.46 -66.01 32.15
C GLY A 37 2.42 -67.06 33.27
N THR A 38 2.94 -68.26 33.00
CA THR A 38 3.44 -69.25 33.99
C THR A 38 4.05 -70.48 33.26
N GLY A 39 5.02 -71.20 33.87
CA GLY A 39 5.26 -72.63 33.54
C GLY A 39 6.66 -73.10 33.07
N ASN A 40 7.54 -73.37 34.04
CA ASN A 40 8.78 -74.19 34.11
C ASN A 40 9.10 -75.30 33.07
N GLY A 41 10.42 -75.63 32.94
CA GLY A 41 10.98 -76.90 32.40
C GLY A 41 12.42 -76.72 31.81
N ILE A 42 13.55 -76.91 32.52
CA ILE A 42 14.25 -78.16 32.95
C ILE A 42 14.62 -79.06 31.74
N LEU A 43 15.90 -79.32 31.39
CA LEU A 43 16.77 -80.38 31.97
C LEU A 43 18.28 -80.31 31.54
N HIS A 44 19.18 -80.75 32.44
CA HIS A 44 20.58 -81.30 32.27
C HIS A 44 21.66 -80.57 31.42
N ASP A 45 22.85 -80.18 31.90
CA ASP A 45 23.98 -80.93 32.56
C ASP A 45 25.21 -81.08 31.61
N VAL A 46 26.35 -81.55 32.14
CA VAL A 46 27.68 -81.81 31.53
C VAL A 46 28.66 -80.62 31.49
N GLN A 47 29.60 -80.64 32.45
CA GLN A 47 30.89 -79.94 32.43
C GLN A 47 31.90 -80.73 31.57
N PRO A 48 32.86 -80.06 30.87
CA PRO A 48 34.26 -80.24 31.32
C PRO A 48 35.15 -78.97 31.18
N ASP A 49 36.30 -79.04 31.86
CA ASP A 49 37.59 -78.41 31.56
C ASP A 49 37.72 -76.88 31.31
N VAL A 50 38.27 -76.22 32.33
CA VAL A 50 39.51 -75.42 32.29
C VAL A 50 40.26 -75.57 30.94
N ILE A 51 40.60 -74.54 30.16
CA ILE A 51 41.51 -73.43 30.49
C ILE A 51 41.15 -72.17 29.68
N GLN A 52 40.47 -71.17 30.27
CA GLN A 52 40.47 -69.76 29.79
C GLN A 52 39.94 -68.69 30.77
N SER A 53 39.50 -69.07 31.97
CA SER A 53 38.84 -68.24 33.01
C SER A 53 39.73 -67.17 33.68
N LYS A 54 40.23 -66.22 32.88
CA LYS A 54 40.80 -64.94 33.34
C LYS A 54 40.74 -63.82 32.31
N MET A 55 40.37 -64.12 31.06
CA MET A 55 39.93 -63.12 30.07
C MET A 55 38.41 -63.11 29.90
N GLU A 56 37.72 -64.24 30.12
CA GLU A 56 36.26 -64.33 29.98
C GLU A 56 35.54 -63.59 31.11
N ASP A 57 35.87 -63.84 32.40
CA ASP A 57 35.33 -63.08 33.55
C ASP A 57 35.49 -61.55 33.41
N LYS A 58 36.50 -61.08 32.66
CA LYS A 58 36.67 -59.66 32.33
C LYS A 58 35.74 -59.20 31.21
N LYS A 59 35.68 -59.94 30.10
CA LYS A 59 34.80 -59.63 28.96
C LYS A 59 33.34 -59.70 29.34
N ASP A 60 32.93 -60.68 30.13
CA ASP A 60 31.56 -60.85 30.61
C ASP A 60 31.18 -59.74 31.59
N LYS A 61 32.12 -59.29 32.42
CA LYS A 61 31.93 -58.12 33.27
C LYS A 61 31.87 -56.81 32.48
N GLU A 62 32.77 -56.61 31.51
CA GLU A 62 32.74 -55.47 30.58
C GLU A 62 31.44 -55.47 29.73
N LEU A 63 30.91 -56.65 29.38
CA LEU A 63 29.60 -56.81 28.73
C LEU A 63 28.43 -56.47 29.65
N VAL A 64 28.46 -56.88 30.93
CA VAL A 64 27.45 -56.52 31.93
C VAL A 64 27.49 -55.02 32.22
N ASP A 65 28.66 -54.44 32.43
CA ASP A 65 28.85 -53.00 32.68
C ASP A 65 28.37 -52.18 31.45
N LEU A 66 28.67 -52.62 30.22
CA LEU A 66 28.16 -52.01 28.98
C LEU A 66 26.66 -52.21 28.76
N LEU A 67 26.09 -53.33 29.22
CA LEU A 67 24.64 -53.56 29.19
C LEU A 67 23.94 -52.66 30.21
N GLU A 68 24.50 -52.48 31.40
CA GLU A 68 23.98 -51.55 32.40
C GLU A 68 24.10 -50.10 31.93
N GLU A 69 25.20 -49.71 31.31
CA GLU A 69 25.36 -48.38 30.69
C GLU A 69 24.34 -48.15 29.57
N LYS A 70 24.11 -49.13 28.70
CA LYS A 70 23.05 -49.06 27.68
C LYS A 70 21.65 -48.97 28.29
N ASN A 71 21.35 -49.73 29.34
CA ASN A 71 20.07 -49.65 30.04
C ASN A 71 19.89 -48.30 30.74
N ARG A 72 20.95 -47.75 31.34
CA ARG A 72 20.98 -46.43 31.98
C ARG A 72 20.81 -45.29 30.97
N SER A 73 21.44 -45.40 29.80
CA SER A 73 21.28 -44.49 28.66
C SER A 73 19.86 -44.57 28.07
N LEU A 74 19.31 -45.78 27.90
CA LEU A 74 17.94 -45.98 27.43
C LEU A 74 16.90 -45.46 28.43
N ALA A 75 17.11 -45.66 29.73
CA ALA A 75 16.26 -45.08 30.78
C ALA A 75 16.34 -43.54 30.81
N ALA A 76 17.52 -42.95 30.61
CA ALA A 76 17.69 -41.51 30.49
C ALA A 76 16.97 -40.95 29.26
N MET A 77 17.13 -41.60 28.10
CA MET A 77 16.40 -41.27 26.86
C MET A 77 14.88 -41.39 27.03
N GLN A 78 14.40 -42.46 27.67
CA GLN A 78 13.00 -42.65 27.99
C GLN A 78 12.47 -41.54 28.92
N ALA A 79 13.25 -41.14 29.93
CA ALA A 79 12.89 -40.02 30.82
C ALA A 79 12.86 -38.67 30.06
N THR A 80 13.75 -38.42 29.11
CA THR A 80 13.68 -37.21 28.27
C THR A 80 12.45 -37.20 27.36
N HIS A 81 12.08 -38.34 26.77
CA HIS A 81 10.86 -38.45 25.98
C HIS A 81 9.60 -38.29 26.86
N GLU A 82 9.60 -38.84 28.08
CA GLU A 82 8.49 -38.65 29.03
C GLU A 82 8.34 -37.19 29.47
N LEU A 83 9.46 -36.47 29.66
CA LEU A 83 9.47 -35.04 29.96
C LEU A 83 8.92 -34.22 28.79
N GLN A 84 9.37 -34.48 27.55
CA GLN A 84 8.84 -33.84 26.34
C GLN A 84 7.34 -34.12 26.15
N ILE A 85 6.87 -35.34 26.42
CA ILE A 85 5.43 -35.69 26.38
C ILE A 85 4.64 -34.92 27.44
N LYS A 86 5.19 -34.68 28.64
CA LYS A 86 4.55 -33.85 29.67
C LYS A 86 4.51 -32.38 29.26
N GLU A 87 5.60 -31.85 28.73
CA GLU A 87 5.69 -30.48 28.23
C GLU A 87 4.66 -30.22 27.11
N LEU A 88 4.64 -31.06 26.08
CA LEU A 88 3.66 -31.00 24.98
C LEU A 88 2.21 -31.12 25.46
N ARG A 89 1.93 -31.94 26.48
CA ARG A 89 0.59 -32.00 27.11
C ARG A 89 0.23 -30.69 27.81
N THR A 90 1.18 -30.06 28.53
CA THR A 90 0.90 -28.78 29.17
C THR A 90 0.71 -27.63 28.18
N GLU A 91 1.38 -27.64 27.02
CA GLU A 91 1.10 -26.63 25.99
C GLU A 91 -0.21 -26.90 25.25
N LEU A 92 -0.55 -28.17 24.98
CA LEU A 92 -1.86 -28.53 24.41
C LEU A 92 -3.02 -28.07 25.31
N GLU A 93 -2.89 -28.23 26.63
CA GLU A 93 -3.91 -27.77 27.57
C GLU A 93 -4.02 -26.24 27.58
N LYS A 94 -2.90 -25.51 27.53
CA LYS A 94 -2.90 -24.05 27.35
C LYS A 94 -3.56 -23.62 26.04
N GLU A 95 -3.40 -24.36 24.95
CA GLU A 95 -4.09 -24.09 23.69
C GLU A 95 -5.60 -24.39 23.77
N HIS A 96 -6.02 -25.44 24.49
CA HIS A 96 -7.44 -25.67 24.79
C HIS A 96 -8.04 -24.52 25.62
N ASP A 97 -7.36 -24.03 26.66
CA ASP A 97 -7.79 -22.88 27.46
C ASP A 97 -7.89 -21.59 26.62
N LYS A 98 -6.90 -21.33 25.74
CA LYS A 98 -6.91 -20.21 24.79
C LYS A 98 -8.11 -20.33 23.84
N LEU A 99 -8.37 -21.51 23.30
CA LEU A 99 -9.48 -21.76 22.37
C LEU A 99 -10.85 -21.59 23.04
N ALA A 100 -11.04 -22.11 24.25
CA ALA A 100 -12.28 -21.92 25.02
C ALA A 100 -12.54 -20.44 25.37
N ASN A 101 -11.50 -19.67 25.68
CA ASN A 101 -11.57 -18.21 25.90
C ASN A 101 -11.95 -17.45 24.62
N ILE A 102 -11.45 -17.89 23.46
CA ILE A 102 -11.83 -17.34 22.15
C ILE A 102 -13.29 -17.69 21.81
N GLU A 103 -13.73 -18.92 22.07
CA GLU A 103 -15.12 -19.35 21.84
C GLU A 103 -16.12 -18.59 22.73
N LEU A 104 -15.79 -18.38 24.01
CA LEU A 104 -16.60 -17.57 24.92
C LEU A 104 -16.74 -16.13 24.41
N LYS A 105 -15.64 -15.47 24.04
CA LYS A 105 -15.66 -14.11 23.48
C LYS A 105 -16.44 -14.03 22.17
N LEU A 106 -16.33 -15.04 21.32
CA LEU A 106 -17.12 -15.13 20.08
C LEU A 106 -18.63 -15.25 20.39
N GLN A 107 -19.01 -15.97 21.45
CA GLN A 107 -20.40 -16.05 21.91
C GLN A 107 -20.88 -14.71 22.51
N GLU A 108 -20.04 -14.01 23.27
CA GLU A 108 -20.31 -12.68 23.82
C GLU A 108 -20.53 -11.66 22.69
N GLU A 109 -19.62 -11.57 21.73
CA GLU A 109 -19.76 -10.71 20.53
C GLU A 109 -21.00 -11.06 19.69
N GLN A 110 -21.33 -12.35 19.54
CA GLN A 110 -22.58 -12.77 18.91
C GLN A 110 -23.84 -12.35 19.70
N SER A 111 -23.73 -12.15 21.02
CA SER A 111 -24.84 -11.62 21.83
C SER A 111 -24.95 -10.10 21.70
N LEU A 112 -23.82 -9.38 21.71
CA LEU A 112 -23.75 -7.93 21.54
C LEU A 112 -24.24 -7.50 20.15
N ASN A 113 -23.83 -8.22 19.09
CA ASN A 113 -24.33 -8.02 17.73
C ASN A 113 -25.86 -8.22 17.63
N LYS A 114 -26.44 -9.17 18.36
CA LYS A 114 -27.90 -9.34 18.43
C LYS A 114 -28.59 -8.17 19.13
N SER A 115 -28.03 -7.65 20.24
CA SER A 115 -28.58 -6.45 20.88
C SER A 115 -28.45 -5.19 20.02
N PHE A 116 -27.34 -4.99 19.31
CA PHE A 116 -27.20 -3.86 18.37
C PHE A 116 -28.18 -3.98 17.18
N GLN A 117 -28.47 -5.19 16.70
CA GLN A 117 -29.51 -5.41 15.67
C GLN A 117 -30.93 -5.18 16.18
N GLU A 118 -31.17 -5.36 17.49
CA GLU A 118 -32.44 -5.01 18.14
C GLU A 118 -32.57 -3.49 18.29
N GLU A 119 -31.58 -2.84 18.87
CA GLU A 119 -31.50 -1.39 19.08
C GLU A 119 -31.62 -0.63 17.75
N LEU A 120 -30.90 -1.06 16.70
CA LEU A 120 -31.00 -0.48 15.36
C LEU A 120 -32.40 -0.64 14.76
N ARG A 121 -33.15 -1.69 15.12
CA ARG A 121 -34.55 -1.86 14.68
C ARG A 121 -35.49 -0.93 15.43
N VAL A 122 -35.32 -0.79 16.75
CA VAL A 122 -36.08 0.16 17.58
C VAL A 122 -35.84 1.59 17.09
N LEU A 123 -34.58 2.00 16.97
CA LEU A 123 -34.19 3.34 16.49
C LEU A 123 -34.66 3.61 15.05
N LYS A 124 -34.76 2.58 14.20
CA LYS A 124 -35.40 2.71 12.87
C LYS A 124 -36.91 2.93 12.97
N ILE A 125 -37.60 2.25 13.88
CA ILE A 125 -39.05 2.46 14.11
C ILE A 125 -39.29 3.87 14.66
N ASP A 126 -38.52 4.32 15.64
CA ASP A 126 -38.62 5.67 16.19
C ASP A 126 -38.30 6.74 15.15
N ARG A 127 -37.29 6.53 14.30
CA ARG A 127 -37.02 7.41 13.14
C ARG A 127 -38.22 7.49 12.17
N HIS A 128 -38.91 6.38 11.92
CA HIS A 128 -40.12 6.40 11.08
C HIS A 128 -41.27 7.14 11.78
N LYS A 129 -41.46 6.93 13.09
CA LYS A 129 -42.46 7.64 13.89
C LYS A 129 -42.21 9.16 13.90
N THR A 130 -41.00 9.60 14.26
CA THR A 130 -40.64 11.02 14.25
C THR A 130 -40.75 11.62 12.85
N SER A 131 -40.50 10.85 11.79
CA SER A 131 -40.72 11.32 10.41
C SER A 131 -42.22 11.51 10.09
N MET A 132 -43.12 10.71 10.66
CA MET A 132 -44.57 10.92 10.53
C MET A 132 -45.02 12.14 11.33
N ASP A 133 -44.50 12.33 12.54
CA ASP A 133 -44.80 13.49 13.39
C ASP A 133 -44.30 14.81 12.73
N VAL A 134 -43.10 14.80 12.14
CA VAL A 134 -42.57 15.94 11.37
C VAL A 134 -43.39 16.23 10.12
N ASN A 135 -43.84 15.21 9.39
CA ASN A 135 -44.71 15.41 8.23
C ASN A 135 -46.06 16.03 8.65
N LYS A 136 -46.66 15.55 9.74
CA LYS A 136 -47.90 16.10 10.30
C LYS A 136 -47.75 17.58 10.70
N ILE A 137 -46.64 17.95 11.32
CA ILE A 137 -46.31 19.35 11.65
C ILE A 137 -46.11 20.18 10.37
N HIS A 138 -45.53 19.61 9.31
CA HIS A 138 -45.38 20.29 8.03
C HIS A 138 -46.74 20.53 7.33
N ASP A 139 -47.65 19.57 7.39
CA ASP A 139 -49.02 19.70 6.86
C ASP A 139 -49.83 20.75 7.63
N GLU A 140 -49.77 20.75 8.97
CA GLU A 140 -50.38 21.77 9.83
C GLU A 140 -49.79 23.17 9.55
N LEU A 141 -48.47 23.27 9.32
CA LEU A 141 -47.82 24.52 8.93
C LEU A 141 -48.26 24.98 7.53
N ASN A 142 -48.45 24.07 6.58
CA ASN A 142 -48.93 24.39 5.23
C ASN A 142 -50.41 24.85 5.24
N GLU A 143 -51.25 24.25 6.09
CA GLU A 143 -52.60 24.71 6.36
C GLU A 143 -52.59 26.13 6.94
N LYS A 144 -51.85 26.36 8.04
CA LYS A 144 -51.76 27.69 8.68
C LYS A 144 -51.16 28.74 7.75
N THR A 145 -50.16 28.39 6.93
CA THR A 145 -49.61 29.30 5.91
C THR A 145 -50.67 29.64 4.84
N SER A 146 -51.57 28.71 4.52
CA SER A 146 -52.65 28.94 3.56
C SER A 146 -53.82 29.73 4.17
N GLU A 147 -54.10 29.55 5.45
CA GLU A 147 -55.02 30.40 6.23
C GLU A 147 -54.49 31.84 6.35
N ILE A 148 -53.20 32.03 6.63
CA ILE A 148 -52.56 33.35 6.61
C ILE A 148 -52.68 34.00 5.23
N ARG A 149 -52.42 33.27 4.13
CA ARG A 149 -52.65 33.77 2.76
C ARG A 149 -54.12 34.13 2.50
N ARG A 150 -55.08 33.36 3.03
CA ARG A 150 -56.52 33.66 2.96
C ARG A 150 -56.85 34.98 3.69
N LEU A 151 -56.37 35.11 4.93
CA LEU A 151 -56.56 36.31 5.76
C LEU A 151 -55.87 37.55 5.17
N GLN A 152 -54.73 37.40 4.50
CA GLN A 152 -54.07 38.48 3.77
C GLN A 152 -54.91 38.95 2.58
N MET A 153 -55.45 38.04 1.75
CA MET A 153 -56.37 38.40 0.67
C MET A 153 -57.67 39.03 1.17
N GLU A 154 -58.15 38.60 2.34
CA GLU A 154 -59.31 39.18 3.01
C GLU A 154 -59.00 40.59 3.54
N LEU A 155 -57.84 40.81 4.16
CA LEU A 155 -57.36 42.12 4.61
C LEU A 155 -57.16 43.09 3.43
N SER A 156 -56.50 42.67 2.35
CA SER A 156 -56.37 43.50 1.15
C SER A 156 -57.73 43.84 0.53
N ARG A 157 -58.73 42.94 0.60
CA ARG A 157 -60.12 43.28 0.21
C ARG A 157 -60.77 44.35 1.09
N TRP A 158 -60.38 44.47 2.37
CA TRP A 158 -60.82 45.56 3.26
C TRP A 158 -60.02 46.85 3.04
N GLU A 159 -58.78 46.76 2.55
CA GLU A 159 -57.90 47.88 2.23
C GLU A 159 -58.23 48.51 0.86
N ASP A 160 -58.54 47.67 -0.14
CA ASP A 160 -59.08 48.05 -1.46
C ASP A 160 -60.52 48.61 -1.38
N ALA A 161 -61.25 48.32 -0.29
CA ALA A 161 -62.60 48.81 -0.05
C ALA A 161 -62.58 50.29 0.38
N ASP A 162 -62.31 51.17 -0.59
CA ASP A 162 -62.06 52.60 -0.45
C ASP A 162 -62.77 53.25 0.78
N PRO A 163 -62.05 53.56 1.87
CA PRO A 163 -62.65 54.21 3.04
C PRO A 163 -63.13 55.63 2.72
N ASN A 164 -62.68 56.22 1.60
CA ASN A 164 -63.26 57.44 1.10
C ASN A 164 -64.69 57.22 0.59
N ASP A 165 -65.13 56.01 0.21
CA ASP A 165 -66.51 55.76 -0.28
C ASP A 165 -67.53 55.72 0.86
N SER A 166 -67.19 55.10 2.01
CA SER A 166 -67.99 55.20 3.23
C SER A 166 -68.04 56.66 3.74
N VAL A 167 -66.90 57.36 3.71
CA VAL A 167 -66.80 58.79 4.04
C VAL A 167 -67.52 59.70 3.03
N LYS A 168 -67.53 59.38 1.73
CA LYS A 168 -68.29 60.09 0.67
C LYS A 168 -69.79 59.94 0.93
N ASN A 169 -70.25 58.74 1.30
CA ASN A 169 -71.64 58.49 1.64
C ASN A 169 -72.03 59.23 2.93
N LEU A 170 -71.18 59.22 3.96
CA LEU A 170 -71.43 59.98 5.20
C LEU A 170 -71.47 61.51 4.93
N LYS A 171 -70.52 62.05 4.14
CA LYS A 171 -70.52 63.45 3.68
C LYS A 171 -71.78 63.79 2.88
N ARG A 172 -72.30 62.88 2.06
CA ARG A 172 -73.55 63.06 1.30
C ARG A 172 -74.75 63.18 2.24
N VAL A 173 -74.82 62.32 3.27
CA VAL A 173 -75.87 62.37 4.31
C VAL A 173 -75.79 63.66 5.13
N ILE A 174 -74.58 64.09 5.53
CA ILE A 174 -74.36 65.37 6.21
C ILE A 174 -74.86 66.54 5.35
N ALA A 175 -74.47 66.61 4.07
CA ALA A 175 -74.91 67.68 3.16
C ALA A 175 -76.43 67.69 2.93
N THR A 176 -77.11 66.54 2.94
CA THR A 176 -78.58 66.51 2.91
C THR A 176 -79.21 67.02 4.20
N LEU A 177 -78.68 66.64 5.37
CA LEU A 177 -79.17 67.10 6.67
C LEU A 177 -78.91 68.61 6.90
N GLU A 178 -77.77 69.14 6.43
CA GLU A 178 -77.48 70.59 6.45
C GLU A 178 -78.49 71.36 5.59
N LYS A 179 -78.78 70.88 4.37
CA LYS A 179 -79.80 71.47 3.49
C LYS A 179 -81.20 71.41 4.10
N GLU A 180 -81.56 70.29 4.72
CA GLU A 180 -82.83 70.12 5.41
C GLU A 180 -82.95 71.04 6.63
N ASN A 181 -81.89 71.19 7.43
CA ASN A 181 -81.84 72.10 8.58
C ASN A 181 -81.98 73.58 8.12
N VAL A 182 -81.35 73.97 7.01
CA VAL A 182 -81.56 75.30 6.41
C VAL A 182 -83.02 75.48 5.95
N ASN A 183 -83.63 74.47 5.31
CA ASN A 183 -85.04 74.52 4.91
C ASN A 183 -85.98 74.62 6.13
N LEU A 184 -85.77 73.81 7.17
CA LEU A 184 -86.53 73.85 8.42
C LEU A 184 -86.39 75.18 9.15
N LYS A 185 -85.18 75.78 9.13
CA LYS A 185 -84.93 77.13 9.66
C LYS A 185 -85.67 78.21 8.87
N MET A 186 -85.72 78.11 7.54
CA MET A 186 -86.52 79.01 6.70
C MET A 186 -88.02 78.86 6.97
N ALA A 187 -88.54 77.63 7.00
CA ALA A 187 -89.94 77.34 7.30
C ALA A 187 -90.32 77.78 8.73
N LYS A 188 -89.43 77.64 9.71
CA LYS A 188 -89.62 78.19 11.06
C LYS A 188 -89.73 79.72 11.01
N ASN A 189 -88.81 80.40 10.35
CA ASN A 189 -88.82 81.87 10.24
C ASN A 189 -90.11 82.37 9.55
N GLU A 190 -90.59 81.64 8.54
CA GLU A 190 -91.84 81.94 7.84
C GLU A 190 -93.07 81.70 8.74
N LEU A 191 -93.11 80.60 9.49
CA LEU A 191 -94.17 80.32 10.47
C LEU A 191 -94.16 81.34 11.62
N GLU A 192 -92.98 81.77 12.07
CA GLU A 192 -92.79 82.81 13.09
C GLU A 192 -93.25 84.18 12.56
N ALA A 193 -92.99 84.50 11.29
CA ALA A 193 -93.53 85.68 10.62
C ALA A 193 -95.06 85.60 10.38
N ALA A 194 -95.62 84.40 10.18
CA ALA A 194 -97.06 84.17 10.11
C ALA A 194 -97.74 84.34 11.48
N LEU A 195 -97.10 83.86 12.56
CA LEU A 195 -97.54 84.07 13.95
C LEU A 195 -97.42 85.54 14.38
N GLN A 196 -96.38 86.24 13.94
CA GLN A 196 -96.26 87.71 14.10
C GLN A 196 -97.40 88.43 13.36
N ARG A 197 -97.80 87.97 12.15
CA ARG A 197 -98.97 88.51 11.44
C ARG A 197 -100.29 88.23 12.15
N SER A 198 -100.55 87.00 12.59
CA SER A 198 -101.81 86.68 13.28
C SER A 198 -101.92 87.35 14.65
N ARG A 199 -100.80 87.54 15.35
CA ARG A 199 -100.73 88.35 16.59
C ARG A 199 -101.03 89.83 16.37
N ASN A 200 -100.91 90.31 15.13
CA ASN A 200 -101.25 91.69 14.74
C ASN A 200 -102.66 91.81 14.11
N SER A 201 -103.45 90.72 14.08
CA SER A 201 -104.87 90.75 13.72
C SER A 201 -105.75 90.45 14.94
N SER A 202 -106.45 91.50 15.41
CA SER A 202 -107.52 91.54 16.42
C SER A 202 -108.36 90.26 16.61
N PRO A 203 -108.92 90.01 17.84
CA PRO A 203 -109.51 91.06 18.69
C PRO A 203 -109.15 91.03 20.19
N ASP A 204 -109.52 92.12 20.87
CA ASP A 204 -109.37 92.33 22.31
C ASP A 204 -110.72 92.24 23.06
N LYS A 205 -110.66 91.82 24.33
CA LYS A 205 -111.65 91.96 25.44
C LYS A 205 -113.17 91.97 25.15
N THR A 206 -113.80 90.85 25.51
CA THR A 206 -114.83 90.75 26.58
C THR A 206 -115.71 91.98 26.92
N SER A 207 -117.02 91.86 26.65
CA SER A 207 -118.18 92.14 27.56
C SER A 207 -118.40 93.55 28.17
N PRO A 208 -119.63 93.86 28.65
CA PRO A 208 -120.95 93.68 28.03
C PRO A 208 -121.83 94.96 28.15
N ASP A 209 -123.14 94.80 27.93
CA ASP A 209 -124.25 95.47 28.65
C ASP A 209 -125.05 96.63 27.99
N GLU A 210 -126.32 96.67 28.42
CA GLU A 210 -127.38 97.69 28.38
C GLU A 210 -127.96 98.34 27.09
N LYS A 211 -129.31 98.28 27.07
CA LYS A 211 -130.32 99.33 26.76
C LYS A 211 -130.94 99.51 25.35
N ALA A 212 -132.19 99.04 25.30
CA ALA A 212 -133.43 99.83 25.15
C ALA A 212 -133.88 100.38 23.77
N ASP A 213 -134.99 99.84 23.28
CA ASP A 213 -136.19 100.54 22.76
C ASP A 213 -137.30 99.48 22.47
N SER A 214 -138.62 99.76 22.40
CA SER A 214 -139.43 100.91 22.83
C SER A 214 -140.94 100.55 22.83
N THR A 215 -141.73 101.07 23.79
CA THR A 215 -143.22 101.29 23.70
C THR A 215 -144.17 100.08 23.48
N THR A 216 -145.44 100.01 23.91
CA THR A 216 -146.32 100.87 24.74
C THR A 216 -147.53 100.08 25.30
N THR A 217 -148.14 100.59 26.39
CA THR A 217 -149.56 100.40 26.78
C THR A 217 -150.04 99.06 27.40
N SER A 218 -150.24 99.13 28.71
CA SER A 218 -150.98 98.23 29.64
C SER A 218 -152.49 98.12 29.29
N PRO A 219 -153.30 97.13 29.79
CA PRO A 219 -153.02 96.14 30.85
C PRO A 219 -153.40 94.67 30.53
N ARG A 220 -153.07 93.72 31.44
CA ARG A 220 -154.06 92.95 32.27
C ARG A 220 -153.56 91.57 32.75
N LYS A 221 -152.99 91.51 33.97
CA LYS A 221 -152.72 90.31 34.83
C LYS A 221 -151.93 89.10 34.27
N GLU A 222 -152.25 88.57 33.09
CA GLU A 222 -151.66 87.34 32.55
C GLU A 222 -150.15 87.48 32.28
N GLU A 223 -149.67 88.68 31.98
CA GLU A 223 -148.24 88.98 31.81
C GLU A 223 -147.41 88.71 33.08
N VAL A 224 -147.97 88.93 34.26
CA VAL A 224 -147.28 88.64 35.54
C VAL A 224 -147.11 87.14 35.71
N GLU A 225 -148.12 86.36 35.32
CA GLU A 225 -148.12 84.90 35.42
C GLU A 225 -147.20 84.28 34.35
N LEU A 226 -147.17 84.85 33.14
CA LEU A 226 -146.21 84.53 32.09
C LEU A 226 -144.76 84.89 32.47
N LEU A 227 -144.53 86.01 33.15
CA LEU A 227 -143.21 86.40 33.65
C LEU A 227 -142.75 85.51 34.82
N LEU A 228 -143.66 85.10 35.71
CA LEU A 228 -143.36 84.19 36.81
C LEU A 228 -143.08 82.78 36.27
N GLN A 229 -143.87 82.30 35.32
CA GLN A 229 -143.64 81.04 34.60
C GLN A 229 -142.39 81.11 33.67
N LYS A 230 -141.99 82.30 33.22
CA LYS A 230 -140.68 82.52 32.58
C LYS A 230 -139.56 82.36 33.60
N LEU A 231 -139.58 83.12 34.70
CA LEU A 231 -138.60 82.99 35.79
C LEU A 231 -138.52 81.55 36.34
N GLU A 232 -139.63 80.81 36.39
CA GLU A 232 -139.63 79.40 36.79
C GLU A 232 -138.95 78.49 35.75
N ARG A 233 -139.14 78.74 34.45
CA ARG A 233 -138.39 78.05 33.39
C ARG A 233 -136.92 78.41 33.42
N ASP A 234 -136.58 79.69 33.50
CA ASP A 234 -135.21 80.20 33.55
C ASP A 234 -134.48 79.67 34.82
N LEU A 235 -135.19 79.50 35.95
CA LEU A 235 -134.69 78.85 37.18
C LEU A 235 -134.50 77.33 37.03
N LYS A 236 -135.39 76.64 36.31
CA LYS A 236 -135.24 75.20 36.00
C LYS A 236 -134.12 74.95 35.00
N GLU A 237 -133.95 75.84 34.02
CA GLU A 237 -132.87 75.82 33.03
C GLU A 237 -131.52 76.06 33.71
N THR A 238 -131.37 77.14 34.48
CA THR A 238 -130.14 77.38 35.26
C THR A 238 -129.86 76.29 36.31
N CYS A 239 -130.88 75.68 36.92
CA CYS A 239 -130.70 74.47 37.72
C CYS A 239 -130.17 73.28 36.88
N HIS A 240 -130.74 73.02 35.71
CA HIS A 240 -130.31 71.94 34.82
C HIS A 240 -128.90 72.16 34.26
N GLU A 241 -128.55 73.40 33.92
CA GLU A 241 -127.20 73.81 33.52
C GLU A 241 -126.21 73.65 34.67
N LYS A 242 -126.56 74.07 35.88
CA LYS A 242 -125.74 73.86 37.08
C LYS A 242 -125.56 72.36 37.37
N ASP A 243 -126.60 71.54 37.24
CA ASP A 243 -126.51 70.08 37.40
C ASP A 243 -125.79 69.39 36.22
N LYS A 244 -125.73 70.01 35.04
CA LYS A 244 -124.87 69.60 33.91
C LYS A 244 -123.42 69.94 34.19
N ALA A 245 -123.13 71.17 34.64
CA ALA A 245 -121.80 71.61 35.04
C ALA A 245 -121.25 70.79 36.21
N LEU A 246 -122.09 70.40 37.19
CA LEU A 246 -121.70 69.47 38.27
C LEU A 246 -121.36 68.07 37.75
N ARG A 247 -122.08 67.56 36.73
CA ARG A 247 -121.76 66.27 36.10
C ARG A 247 -120.46 66.33 35.28
N GLU A 248 -120.25 67.37 34.49
CA GLU A 248 -118.97 67.54 33.76
C GLU A 248 -117.80 67.82 34.73
N LEU A 249 -118.02 68.54 35.84
CA LEU A 249 -117.02 68.71 36.89
C LEU A 249 -116.69 67.38 37.60
N ALA A 250 -117.69 66.54 37.87
CA ALA A 250 -117.46 65.20 38.41
C ALA A 250 -116.68 64.33 37.41
N ARG A 251 -117.03 64.38 36.13
CA ARG A 251 -116.31 63.68 35.05
C ARG A 251 -114.88 64.16 34.88
N LEU A 252 -114.63 65.47 34.94
CA LEU A 252 -113.29 66.05 34.88
C LEU A 252 -112.45 65.68 36.09
N LYS A 253 -113.04 65.65 37.30
CA LYS A 253 -112.36 65.16 38.51
C LYS A 253 -112.03 63.67 38.40
N GLN A 254 -112.95 62.85 37.91
CA GLN A 254 -112.73 61.42 37.70
C GLN A 254 -111.61 61.18 36.68
N HIS A 255 -111.64 61.86 35.52
CA HIS A 255 -110.59 61.76 34.51
C HIS A 255 -109.24 62.30 35.00
N LEU A 256 -109.21 63.33 35.86
CA LEU A 256 -107.97 63.80 36.48
C LEU A 256 -107.41 62.76 37.44
N LEU A 257 -108.25 62.13 38.25
CA LEU A 257 -107.85 61.07 39.18
C LEU A 257 -107.39 59.80 38.43
N GLU A 258 -108.09 59.41 37.37
CA GLU A 258 -107.72 58.30 36.48
C GLU A 258 -106.35 58.56 35.82
N LYS A 259 -106.11 59.78 35.33
CA LYS A 259 -104.80 60.18 34.79
C LYS A 259 -103.73 60.22 35.88
N GLU A 260 -104.03 60.69 37.08
CA GLU A 260 -103.10 60.70 38.22
C GLU A 260 -102.72 59.27 38.63
N SER A 261 -103.65 58.31 38.63
CA SER A 261 -103.33 56.89 38.80
C SER A 261 -102.53 56.31 37.64
N GLU A 262 -102.86 56.62 36.37
CA GLU A 262 -102.11 56.13 35.20
C GLU A 262 -100.67 56.69 35.14
N GLU A 263 -100.47 57.92 35.63
CA GLU A 263 -99.17 58.58 35.76
C GLU A 263 -98.38 58.05 36.96
N SER A 264 -99.05 57.64 38.05
CA SER A 264 -98.43 56.92 39.17
C SER A 264 -98.01 55.49 38.79
N GLU A 265 -98.88 54.72 38.13
CA GLU A 265 -98.59 53.35 37.68
C GLU A 265 -97.38 53.34 36.72
N LYS A 266 -97.30 54.31 35.80
CA LYS A 266 -96.12 54.48 34.94
C LYS A 266 -94.86 54.88 35.71
N MET A 267 -94.98 55.67 36.78
CA MET A 267 -93.84 55.99 37.63
C MET A 267 -93.32 54.75 38.37
N ASP A 268 -94.21 53.88 38.85
CA ASP A 268 -93.83 52.60 39.45
C ASP A 268 -93.22 51.61 38.42
N GLU A 269 -93.73 51.58 37.18
CA GLU A 269 -93.12 50.83 36.07
C GLU A 269 -91.73 51.37 35.70
N ASP A 270 -91.56 52.69 35.57
CA ASP A 270 -90.26 53.32 35.29
C ASP A 270 -89.26 53.09 36.44
N ILE A 271 -89.69 53.18 37.70
CA ILE A 271 -88.86 52.85 38.87
C ILE A 271 -88.39 51.39 38.80
N LYS A 272 -89.28 50.46 38.46
CA LYS A 272 -88.95 49.05 38.30
C LYS A 272 -87.96 48.83 37.15
N ILE A 273 -88.16 49.46 35.99
CA ILE A 273 -87.24 49.38 34.84
C ILE A 273 -85.86 49.94 35.21
N VAL A 274 -85.79 51.07 35.90
CA VAL A 274 -84.54 51.67 36.38
C VAL A 274 -83.80 50.73 37.35
N GLU A 275 -84.52 50.02 38.21
CA GLU A 275 -83.94 49.10 39.18
C GLU A 275 -83.48 47.77 38.53
N GLU A 276 -84.25 47.22 37.59
CA GLU A 276 -83.80 46.09 36.74
C GLU A 276 -82.54 46.45 35.93
N LEU A 277 -82.47 47.67 35.38
CA LEU A 277 -81.28 48.18 34.68
C LEU A 277 -80.07 48.36 35.62
N ARG A 278 -80.27 48.79 36.87
CA ARG A 278 -79.20 48.87 37.88
C ARG A 278 -78.65 47.50 38.22
N GLN A 279 -79.52 46.54 38.52
CA GLN A 279 -79.12 45.16 38.87
C GLN A 279 -78.40 44.48 37.70
N SER A 280 -78.89 44.66 36.48
CA SER A 280 -78.21 44.23 35.25
C SER A 280 -76.81 44.87 35.10
N ASN A 281 -76.70 46.18 35.34
CA ASN A 281 -75.42 46.89 35.26
C ASN A 281 -74.42 46.49 36.37
N GLU A 282 -74.90 46.19 37.57
CA GLU A 282 -74.06 45.69 38.67
C GLU A 282 -73.60 44.24 38.43
N TYR A 283 -74.48 43.38 37.90
CA TYR A 283 -74.11 42.05 37.45
C TYR A 283 -73.04 42.10 36.34
N GLN A 284 -73.20 42.98 35.34
CA GLN A 284 -72.20 43.20 34.29
C GLN A 284 -70.86 43.68 34.86
N LYS A 285 -70.86 44.63 35.82
CA LYS A 285 -69.65 45.08 36.52
C LYS A 285 -68.96 43.94 37.27
N ALA A 286 -69.72 43.10 37.98
CA ALA A 286 -69.18 41.93 38.67
C ALA A 286 -68.58 40.91 37.70
N GLN A 287 -69.23 40.67 36.54
CA GLN A 287 -68.74 39.79 35.48
C GLN A 287 -67.44 40.34 34.85
N ILE A 288 -67.37 41.64 34.54
CA ILE A 288 -66.16 42.30 34.02
C ILE A 288 -65.02 42.17 35.04
N LEU A 289 -65.28 42.46 36.31
CA LEU A 289 -64.27 42.38 37.37
C LEU A 289 -63.78 40.94 37.61
N HIS A 290 -64.64 39.93 37.42
CA HIS A 290 -64.23 38.52 37.42
C HIS A 290 -63.35 38.17 36.21
N LEU A 291 -63.76 38.58 35.00
CA LEU A 291 -62.97 38.36 33.78
C LEU A 291 -61.61 39.07 33.82
N GLU A 292 -61.54 40.29 34.36
CA GLU A 292 -60.28 40.99 34.60
C GLU A 292 -59.35 40.23 35.56
N LYS A 293 -59.89 39.66 36.65
CA LYS A 293 -59.09 38.86 37.59
C LYS A 293 -58.58 37.59 36.94
N ALA A 294 -59.44 36.87 36.21
CA ALA A 294 -59.06 35.67 35.46
C ALA A 294 -57.99 35.98 34.39
N LEU A 295 -58.12 37.10 33.66
CA LEU A 295 -57.15 37.55 32.67
C LEU A 295 -55.80 37.94 33.31
N LYS A 296 -55.81 38.65 34.43
CA LYS A 296 -54.59 38.99 35.19
C LYS A 296 -53.89 37.72 35.71
N GLN A 297 -54.65 36.73 36.18
CA GLN A 297 -54.11 35.43 36.62
C GLN A 297 -53.57 34.60 35.43
N ALA A 298 -54.24 34.60 34.28
CA ALA A 298 -53.79 33.91 33.08
C ALA A 298 -52.48 34.51 32.54
N ILE A 299 -52.35 35.85 32.53
CA ILE A 299 -51.10 36.54 32.16
C ILE A 299 -49.97 36.19 33.13
N ALA A 300 -50.22 36.16 34.44
CA ALA A 300 -49.21 35.76 35.43
C ALA A 300 -48.74 34.31 35.23
N GLY A 301 -49.66 33.36 35.06
CA GLY A 301 -49.31 31.96 34.78
C GLY A 301 -48.58 31.77 33.44
N GLN A 302 -48.94 32.55 32.42
CA GLN A 302 -48.22 32.54 31.14
C GLN A 302 -46.79 33.10 31.28
N GLU A 303 -46.59 34.11 32.11
CA GLU A 303 -45.25 34.64 32.43
C GLU A 303 -44.41 33.63 33.22
N GLU A 304 -44.99 32.97 34.22
CA GLU A 304 -44.31 31.91 34.98
C GLU A 304 -43.86 30.76 34.06
N VAL A 305 -44.74 30.29 33.16
CA VAL A 305 -44.39 29.27 32.15
C VAL A 305 -43.31 29.77 31.19
N ARG A 306 -43.36 31.04 30.76
CA ARG A 306 -42.32 31.66 29.92
C ARG A 306 -40.97 31.69 30.63
N MET A 307 -40.95 32.05 31.90
CA MET A 307 -39.72 32.12 32.72
C MET A 307 -39.15 30.73 33.02
N MET A 308 -39.99 29.73 33.28
CA MET A 308 -39.55 28.33 33.41
C MET A 308 -38.96 27.80 32.09
N SER A 309 -39.63 28.07 30.96
CA SER A 309 -39.15 27.68 29.62
C SER A 309 -37.79 28.32 29.30
N ASN A 310 -37.65 29.63 29.51
CA ASN A 310 -36.38 30.34 29.32
C ASN A 310 -35.24 29.78 30.20
N ASN A 311 -35.54 29.38 31.43
CA ASN A 311 -34.58 28.76 32.35
C ASN A 311 -34.11 27.39 31.82
N GLU A 312 -35.03 26.53 31.36
CA GLU A 312 -34.67 25.22 30.80
C GLU A 312 -33.93 25.31 29.45
N ILE A 313 -34.29 26.31 28.62
CA ILE A 313 -33.53 26.67 27.40
C ILE A 313 -32.10 27.11 27.76
N GLN A 314 -31.91 27.87 28.84
CA GLN A 314 -30.58 28.29 29.29
C GLN A 314 -29.76 27.10 29.84
N LYS A 315 -30.34 26.22 30.68
CA LYS A 315 -29.66 25.00 31.16
C LYS A 315 -29.25 24.07 30.03
N SER A 316 -30.15 23.81 29.08
CA SER A 316 -29.87 22.94 27.94
C SER A 316 -28.81 23.53 27.01
N LYS A 317 -28.79 24.86 26.83
CA LYS A 317 -27.70 25.57 26.15
C LYS A 317 -26.35 25.46 26.89
N GLU A 318 -26.33 25.58 28.22
CA GLU A 318 -25.12 25.38 29.04
C GLU A 318 -24.61 23.93 28.97
N MET A 319 -25.51 22.95 28.97
CA MET A 319 -25.18 21.53 28.76
C MET A 319 -24.60 21.28 27.36
N ILE A 320 -25.18 21.87 26.32
CA ILE A 320 -24.65 21.81 24.95
C ILE A 320 -23.24 22.41 24.88
N GLU A 321 -22.98 23.52 25.57
CA GLU A 321 -21.66 24.15 25.60
C GLU A 321 -20.60 23.30 26.32
N ASP A 322 -20.93 22.67 27.45
CA ASP A 322 -20.02 21.73 28.12
C ASP A 322 -19.77 20.46 27.26
N LEU A 323 -20.79 19.94 26.58
CA LEU A 323 -20.64 18.83 25.63
C LEU A 323 -19.77 19.21 24.42
N ASN A 324 -19.95 20.40 23.85
CA ASN A 324 -19.11 20.93 22.77
C ASN A 324 -17.65 21.08 23.23
N LYS A 325 -17.43 21.59 24.45
CA LYS A 325 -16.10 21.71 25.06
C LYS A 325 -15.44 20.35 25.30
N ARG A 326 -16.18 19.35 25.77
CA ARG A 326 -15.70 17.96 25.88
C ARG A 326 -15.36 17.36 24.52
N LEU A 327 -16.19 17.61 23.50
CA LEU A 327 -15.94 17.16 22.13
C LEU A 327 -14.67 17.80 21.55
N ALA A 328 -14.48 19.12 21.73
CA ALA A 328 -13.27 19.82 21.31
C ALA A 328 -12.00 19.28 22.00
N ASN A 329 -12.07 19.02 23.32
CA ASN A 329 -10.97 18.39 24.07
C ASN A 329 -10.66 16.97 23.56
N CYS A 330 -11.71 16.19 23.23
CA CYS A 330 -11.56 14.85 22.66
C CYS A 330 -10.89 14.90 21.29
N MET A 331 -11.37 15.76 20.39
CA MET A 331 -10.77 15.99 19.06
C MET A 331 -9.31 16.44 19.16
N SER A 332 -8.98 17.36 20.08
CA SER A 332 -7.59 17.78 20.31
C SER A 332 -6.71 16.64 20.86
N THR A 333 -7.28 15.72 21.63
CA THR A 333 -6.55 14.55 22.16
C THR A 333 -6.31 13.52 21.05
N ILE A 334 -7.32 13.28 20.20
CA ILE A 334 -7.21 12.44 19.01
C ILE A 334 -6.13 12.99 18.08
N GLU A 335 -6.11 14.29 17.81
CA GLU A 335 -5.12 14.88 16.91
C GLU A 335 -3.70 14.83 17.47
N SER A 336 -3.51 15.03 18.79
CA SER A 336 -2.23 14.76 19.45
C SER A 336 -1.78 13.31 19.25
N LYS A 337 -2.70 12.34 19.33
CA LYS A 337 -2.40 10.91 19.10
C LYS A 337 -2.16 10.57 17.63
N ASN A 338 -2.81 11.25 16.68
CA ASN A 338 -2.50 11.14 15.26
C ASN A 338 -1.05 11.58 14.96
N VAL A 339 -0.61 12.69 15.56
CA VAL A 339 0.78 13.18 15.45
C VAL A 339 1.77 12.21 16.11
N GLU A 340 1.48 11.66 17.30
CA GLU A 340 2.30 10.63 17.94
C GLU A 340 2.43 9.36 17.07
N LEU A 341 1.33 8.89 16.47
CA LEU A 341 1.32 7.73 15.57
C LEU A 341 2.11 7.99 14.28
N LEU A 342 1.97 9.18 13.68
CA LEU A 342 2.72 9.56 12.47
C LEU A 342 4.24 9.64 12.75
N ASN A 343 4.63 10.20 13.90
CA ASN A 343 6.01 10.24 14.35
C ASN A 343 6.57 8.81 14.58
N LEU A 344 5.79 7.93 15.22
CA LEU A 344 6.18 6.53 15.42
C LEU A 344 6.29 5.77 14.09
N GLN A 345 5.36 5.97 13.16
CA GLN A 345 5.42 5.38 11.82
C GLN A 345 6.64 5.86 11.02
N THR A 346 7.01 7.13 11.16
CA THR A 346 8.21 7.71 10.54
C THR A 346 9.49 7.12 11.15
N ALA A 347 9.54 7.01 12.49
CA ALA A 347 10.67 6.36 13.18
C ALA A 347 10.81 4.87 12.80
N LEU A 348 9.69 4.12 12.69
CA LEU A 348 9.71 2.74 12.20
C LEU A 348 10.21 2.65 10.75
N GLY A 349 9.78 3.55 9.87
CA GLY A 349 10.30 3.65 8.50
C GLY A 349 11.80 3.91 8.45
N GLN A 350 12.31 4.78 9.34
CA GLN A 350 13.75 5.04 9.49
C GLN A 350 14.50 3.80 9.99
N TYR A 351 13.98 3.07 10.99
CA TYR A 351 14.57 1.83 11.46
C TYR A 351 14.62 0.74 10.39
N PHE A 352 13.58 0.59 9.55
CA PHE A 352 13.62 -0.37 8.44
C PHE A 352 14.69 0.00 7.40
N ALA A 353 14.82 1.29 7.05
CA ALA A 353 15.88 1.76 6.16
C ALA A 353 17.29 1.59 6.77
N GLU A 354 17.46 1.81 8.07
CA GLU A 354 18.71 1.56 8.79
C GLU A 354 19.07 0.08 8.81
N VAL A 355 18.10 -0.82 9.03
CA VAL A 355 18.30 -2.28 8.95
C VAL A 355 18.71 -2.71 7.54
N GLU A 356 18.03 -2.24 6.49
CA GLU A 356 18.38 -2.57 5.10
C GLU A 356 19.79 -2.07 4.73
N ALA A 357 20.12 -0.83 5.09
CA ALA A 357 21.46 -0.27 4.89
C ALA A 357 22.54 -1.04 5.69
N LYS A 358 22.23 -1.45 6.92
CA LYS A 358 23.10 -2.29 7.74
C LYS A 358 23.33 -3.66 7.11
N GLU A 359 22.28 -4.35 6.65
CA GLU A 359 22.44 -5.64 5.98
C GLU A 359 23.26 -5.52 4.69
N TYR A 360 23.10 -4.43 3.93
CA TYR A 360 23.95 -4.14 2.77
C TYR A 360 25.43 -4.00 3.15
N LEU A 361 25.73 -3.26 4.22
CA LEU A 361 27.09 -3.14 4.75
C LEU A 361 27.63 -4.47 5.30
N GLU A 362 26.80 -5.29 5.96
CA GLU A 362 27.20 -6.63 6.41
C GLU A 362 27.50 -7.57 5.24
N ARG A 363 26.73 -7.50 4.14
CA ARG A 363 27.03 -8.23 2.89
C ARG A 363 28.37 -7.79 2.28
N GLN A 364 28.64 -6.48 2.21
CA GLN A 364 29.93 -5.96 1.72
C GLN A 364 31.10 -6.34 2.65
N LEU A 365 30.90 -6.36 3.96
CA LEU A 365 31.88 -6.82 4.96
C LEU A 365 32.05 -8.34 4.99
N ALA A 366 31.12 -9.12 4.43
CA ALA A 366 31.30 -10.55 4.20
C ALA A 366 32.11 -10.78 2.91
N PHE A 367 31.74 -10.11 1.82
CA PHE A 367 32.41 -10.19 0.52
C PHE A 367 33.89 -9.80 0.61
N THR A 368 34.21 -8.63 1.17
CA THR A 368 35.59 -8.16 1.35
C THR A 368 36.42 -9.07 2.27
N ARG A 369 35.80 -9.74 3.26
CA ARG A 369 36.48 -10.78 4.04
C ARG A 369 36.76 -12.02 3.21
N GLU A 370 35.83 -12.47 2.38
CA GLU A 370 36.02 -13.61 1.47
C GLU A 370 37.14 -13.33 0.45
N GLU A 371 37.19 -12.14 -0.13
CA GLU A 371 38.31 -11.69 -0.99
C GLU A 371 39.63 -11.68 -0.22
N SER A 372 39.67 -11.12 1.00
CA SER A 372 40.88 -11.14 1.83
C SER A 372 41.36 -12.56 2.14
N ALA A 373 40.45 -13.51 2.34
CA ALA A 373 40.77 -14.92 2.57
C ALA A 373 41.31 -15.60 1.30
N LYS A 374 40.75 -15.30 0.13
CA LYS A 374 41.27 -15.76 -1.18
C LYS A 374 42.68 -15.23 -1.43
N HIS A 375 42.92 -13.94 -1.19
CA HIS A 375 44.26 -13.34 -1.31
C HIS A 375 45.25 -13.93 -0.30
N PHE A 376 44.83 -14.20 0.94
CA PHE A 376 45.67 -14.87 1.93
C PHE A 376 46.00 -16.34 1.55
N GLN A 377 45.05 -17.07 0.96
CA GLN A 377 45.31 -18.40 0.43
C GLN A 377 46.31 -18.36 -0.73
N LEU A 378 46.13 -17.47 -1.71
CA LEU A 378 47.06 -17.29 -2.82
C LEU A 378 48.47 -16.91 -2.35
N LEU A 379 48.58 -16.04 -1.34
CA LEU A 379 49.86 -15.69 -0.70
C LEU A 379 50.52 -16.93 -0.10
N LYS A 380 49.79 -17.73 0.69
CA LYS A 380 50.30 -18.97 1.30
C LYS A 380 50.69 -20.04 0.28
N GLU A 381 50.01 -20.08 -0.87
CA GLU A 381 50.37 -20.96 -1.99
C GLU A 381 51.65 -20.48 -2.70
N ALA A 382 51.82 -19.17 -2.88
CA ALA A 382 53.06 -18.58 -3.39
C ALA A 382 54.23 -18.79 -2.42
N GLU A 383 54.05 -18.56 -1.10
CA GLU A 383 55.05 -18.84 -0.06
C GLU A 383 55.52 -20.30 -0.12
N ARG A 384 54.59 -21.26 -0.18
CA ARG A 384 54.91 -22.68 -0.33
C ARG A 384 55.74 -22.94 -1.59
N GLY A 385 55.34 -22.38 -2.72
CA GLY A 385 56.09 -22.48 -3.99
C GLY A 385 57.50 -21.87 -3.91
N THR A 386 57.68 -20.76 -3.19
CA THR A 386 59.03 -20.18 -3.00
C THR A 386 59.93 -21.05 -2.12
N GLU A 387 59.39 -21.69 -1.08
CA GLU A 387 60.14 -22.64 -0.25
C GLU A 387 60.41 -23.97 -0.99
N GLU A 388 59.53 -24.40 -1.90
CA GLU A 388 59.77 -25.53 -2.80
C GLU A 388 60.92 -25.21 -3.79
N ALA A 389 60.85 -24.11 -4.52
CA ALA A 389 61.92 -23.65 -5.42
C ALA A 389 63.26 -23.40 -4.70
N LYS A 390 63.22 -22.96 -3.44
CA LYS A 390 64.40 -22.81 -2.58
C LYS A 390 65.04 -24.17 -2.22
N ARG A 391 64.25 -25.19 -1.85
CA ARG A 391 64.76 -26.56 -1.64
C ARG A 391 65.33 -27.15 -2.92
N GLU A 392 64.70 -26.92 -4.06
CA GLU A 392 65.23 -27.34 -5.36
C GLU A 392 66.57 -26.66 -5.66
N LYS A 393 66.68 -25.35 -5.44
CA LYS A 393 67.93 -24.60 -5.55
C LYS A 393 69.03 -25.14 -4.62
N GLU A 394 68.70 -25.47 -3.37
CA GLU A 394 69.64 -26.10 -2.42
C GLU A 394 70.12 -27.47 -2.92
N VAL A 395 69.21 -28.31 -3.46
CA VAL A 395 69.57 -29.60 -4.09
C VAL A 395 70.43 -29.42 -5.35
N VAL A 396 70.17 -28.41 -6.17
CA VAL A 396 70.98 -28.09 -7.36
C VAL A 396 72.38 -27.60 -6.95
N LEU A 397 72.48 -26.74 -5.93
CA LEU A 397 73.76 -26.29 -5.38
C LEU A 397 74.57 -27.44 -4.77
N ALA A 398 73.92 -28.36 -4.06
CA ALA A 398 74.56 -29.58 -3.54
C ALA A 398 75.12 -30.45 -4.68
N LYS A 399 74.32 -30.70 -5.73
CA LYS A 399 74.75 -31.42 -6.93
C LYS A 399 75.92 -30.72 -7.64
N LEU A 400 75.89 -29.39 -7.75
CA LEU A 400 76.96 -28.59 -8.35
C LEU A 400 78.27 -28.70 -7.55
N SER A 401 78.20 -28.66 -6.21
CA SER A 401 79.39 -28.84 -5.35
C SER A 401 80.03 -30.23 -5.49
N ASP A 402 79.22 -31.25 -5.81
CA ASP A 402 79.68 -32.62 -6.00
C ASP A 402 80.29 -32.84 -7.39
N THR A 403 79.72 -32.24 -8.44
CA THR A 403 80.33 -32.24 -9.78
C THR A 403 81.59 -31.38 -9.84
N GLU A 404 81.64 -30.25 -9.13
CA GLU A 404 82.84 -29.43 -8.98
C GLU A 404 83.97 -30.19 -8.26
N ARG A 405 83.66 -30.90 -7.17
CA ARG A 405 84.64 -31.76 -6.47
C ARG A 405 85.19 -32.86 -7.40
N LYS A 406 84.30 -33.58 -8.09
CA LYS A 406 84.67 -34.61 -9.09
C LYS A 406 85.48 -34.05 -10.25
N PHE A 407 85.21 -32.81 -10.67
CA PHE A 407 85.98 -32.12 -11.69
C PHE A 407 87.38 -31.74 -11.18
N ALA A 408 87.50 -31.24 -9.94
CA ALA A 408 88.79 -30.94 -9.31
C ALA A 408 89.64 -32.22 -9.09
N GLU A 409 89.03 -33.30 -8.61
CA GLU A 409 89.65 -34.63 -8.53
C GLU A 409 90.11 -35.11 -9.91
N GLY A 410 89.23 -35.03 -10.91
CA GLY A 410 89.52 -35.38 -12.30
C GLY A 410 90.69 -34.58 -12.88
N LYS A 411 90.71 -33.27 -12.66
CA LYS A 411 91.82 -32.38 -13.04
C LYS A 411 93.12 -32.78 -12.33
N SER A 412 93.08 -33.06 -11.03
CA SER A 412 94.27 -33.54 -10.30
C SER A 412 94.83 -34.86 -10.85
N ARG A 413 93.96 -35.73 -11.39
CA ARG A 413 94.36 -36.99 -12.07
C ARG A 413 94.92 -36.72 -13.46
N VAL A 414 94.39 -35.76 -14.21
CA VAL A 414 94.96 -35.31 -15.49
C VAL A 414 96.36 -34.74 -15.28
N ASN A 415 96.54 -33.79 -14.36
CA ASN A 415 97.86 -33.23 -14.02
C ASN A 415 98.90 -34.31 -13.69
N LYS A 416 98.54 -35.33 -12.89
CA LYS A 416 99.43 -36.46 -12.58
C LYS A 416 99.79 -37.30 -13.81
N LEU A 417 98.81 -37.55 -14.70
CA LEU A 417 99.05 -38.27 -15.96
C LEU A 417 99.88 -37.44 -16.94
N GLU A 418 99.78 -36.10 -16.92
CA GLU A 418 100.63 -35.19 -17.69
C GLU A 418 102.06 -35.22 -17.17
N GLU A 419 102.29 -35.08 -15.86
CA GLU A 419 103.61 -35.26 -15.24
C GLU A 419 104.24 -36.62 -15.58
N ASP A 420 103.46 -37.71 -15.52
CA ASP A 420 103.94 -39.05 -15.85
C ASP A 420 104.19 -39.21 -17.36
N ASN A 421 103.41 -38.55 -18.22
CA ASN A 421 103.69 -38.48 -19.65
C ASN A 421 104.99 -37.73 -19.93
N GLU A 422 105.28 -36.63 -19.21
CA GLU A 422 106.57 -35.93 -19.29
C GLU A 422 107.74 -36.78 -18.78
N LYS A 423 107.56 -37.52 -17.67
CA LYS A 423 108.56 -38.47 -17.15
C LYS A 423 108.87 -39.55 -18.21
N LEU A 424 107.84 -40.09 -18.87
CA LEU A 424 107.98 -41.05 -19.96
C LEU A 424 108.63 -40.45 -21.21
N ARG A 425 108.24 -39.24 -21.64
CA ARG A 425 108.88 -38.52 -22.76
C ARG A 425 110.38 -38.32 -22.50
N ARG A 426 110.74 -37.83 -21.31
CA ARG A 426 112.16 -37.67 -20.91
C ARG A 426 112.92 -39.00 -20.88
N ALA A 427 112.29 -40.10 -20.48
CA ALA A 427 112.90 -41.44 -20.54
C ALA A 427 113.07 -41.96 -21.99
N VAL A 428 112.12 -41.66 -22.88
CA VAL A 428 112.23 -41.95 -24.32
C VAL A 428 113.33 -41.10 -24.96
N GLU A 429 113.40 -39.79 -24.67
CA GLU A 429 114.47 -38.90 -25.14
C GLU A 429 115.86 -39.35 -24.67
N GLN A 430 115.99 -39.76 -23.40
CA GLN A 430 117.24 -40.32 -22.86
C GLN A 430 117.63 -41.65 -23.52
N SER A 431 116.68 -42.56 -23.74
CA SER A 431 116.97 -43.85 -24.41
C SER A 431 117.26 -43.68 -25.90
N MET A 432 116.58 -42.76 -26.59
CA MET A 432 116.89 -42.35 -27.97
C MET A 432 118.29 -41.71 -28.07
N THR A 433 118.64 -40.84 -27.12
CA THR A 433 119.99 -40.23 -27.06
C THR A 433 121.07 -41.28 -26.82
N ARG A 434 120.80 -42.26 -25.94
CA ARG A 434 121.71 -43.41 -25.72
C ARG A 434 121.83 -44.28 -26.97
N LEU A 435 120.73 -44.57 -27.66
CA LEU A 435 120.72 -45.38 -28.88
C LEU A 435 121.52 -44.71 -30.01
N ASN A 436 121.24 -43.43 -30.29
CA ASN A 436 121.98 -42.65 -31.29
C ASN A 436 123.48 -42.63 -30.97
N ARG A 437 123.84 -42.41 -29.70
CA ARG A 437 125.25 -42.43 -29.25
C ARG A 437 125.90 -43.81 -29.36
N MET A 438 125.15 -44.91 -29.25
CA MET A 438 125.66 -46.27 -29.45
C MET A 438 125.70 -46.69 -30.93
N SER A 439 124.90 -46.05 -31.81
CA SER A 439 124.83 -46.36 -33.25
C SER A 439 125.84 -45.56 -34.09
N MET A 440 126.33 -44.41 -33.61
CA MET A 440 127.32 -43.61 -34.35
C MET A 440 128.73 -44.22 -34.36
N ASP A 441 129.07 -45.06 -33.37
CA ASP A 441 130.42 -45.62 -33.21
C ASP A 441 130.64 -46.96 -33.97
N SER A 442 129.58 -47.61 -34.48
CA SER A 442 129.66 -48.95 -35.08
C SER A 442 129.89 -48.98 -36.60
N ASP A 443 129.38 -48.00 -37.33
CA ASP A 443 129.04 -48.19 -38.76
C ASP A 443 130.19 -47.89 -39.74
N PHE A 444 131.36 -47.49 -39.25
CA PHE A 444 132.50 -47.04 -40.08
C PHE A 444 133.81 -47.83 -39.91
N LEU A 445 133.84 -48.90 -39.11
CA LEU A 445 135.09 -49.61 -38.74
C LEU A 445 135.08 -51.10 -39.12
N VAL A 446 135.17 -51.39 -40.42
CA VAL A 446 135.50 -52.75 -40.90
C VAL A 446 136.95 -53.08 -40.52
N ASP A 447 137.18 -54.14 -39.74
CA ASP A 447 138.53 -54.50 -39.26
C ASP A 447 139.50 -54.68 -40.45
N ARG A 448 140.56 -53.84 -40.45
CA ARG A 448 141.64 -53.86 -41.43
C ARG A 448 142.27 -55.26 -41.60
N ARG A 449 142.26 -56.11 -40.58
CA ARG A 449 142.73 -57.51 -40.70
C ARG A 449 141.82 -58.36 -41.57
N ILE A 450 140.50 -58.17 -41.50
CA ILE A 450 139.53 -58.84 -42.38
C ILE A 450 139.73 -58.38 -43.82
N VAL A 451 139.84 -57.06 -44.04
CA VAL A 451 140.09 -56.46 -45.37
C VAL A 451 141.40 -56.98 -45.98
N ILE A 452 142.50 -56.98 -45.22
CA ILE A 452 143.78 -57.53 -45.68
C ILE A 452 143.66 -59.03 -45.98
N LYS A 453 142.98 -59.80 -45.12
CA LYS A 453 142.83 -61.26 -45.32
C LYS A 453 142.02 -61.57 -46.58
N LEU A 454 140.96 -60.82 -46.87
CA LEU A 454 140.17 -60.94 -48.09
C LEU A 454 141.03 -60.66 -49.34
N LEU A 455 141.77 -59.54 -49.36
CA LEU A 455 142.72 -59.21 -50.43
C LEU A 455 143.77 -60.31 -50.63
N VAL A 456 144.38 -60.80 -49.55
CA VAL A 456 145.36 -61.90 -49.61
C VAL A 456 144.74 -63.17 -50.17
N THR A 457 143.52 -63.54 -49.77
CA THR A 457 142.84 -64.72 -50.34
C THR A 457 142.43 -64.53 -51.80
N PHE A 458 142.11 -63.31 -52.24
CA PHE A 458 141.79 -63.01 -53.64
C PHE A 458 143.00 -63.24 -54.56
N PHE A 459 144.19 -62.76 -54.15
CA PHE A 459 145.43 -63.02 -54.89
C PHE A 459 145.89 -64.49 -54.76
N GLN A 460 145.83 -65.11 -53.58
CA GLN A 460 146.25 -66.50 -53.38
C GLN A 460 145.36 -67.53 -54.08
N ARG A 461 144.06 -67.26 -54.24
CA ARG A 461 143.10 -68.17 -54.92
C ARG A 461 142.84 -67.77 -56.37
N ASN A 462 143.86 -67.24 -57.05
CA ASN A 462 143.90 -67.01 -58.50
C ASN A 462 142.71 -66.16 -59.01
N HIS A 463 142.42 -65.06 -58.30
CA HIS A 463 141.33 -64.10 -58.59
C HIS A 463 139.90 -64.68 -58.56
N SER A 464 139.57 -65.45 -57.51
CA SER A 464 138.22 -66.03 -57.36
C SER A 464 137.12 -64.98 -57.16
N LYS A 465 136.05 -65.08 -57.98
CA LYS A 465 134.93 -64.11 -57.99
C LYS A 465 134.12 -64.08 -56.69
N GLU A 466 134.03 -65.19 -55.97
CA GLU A 466 133.31 -65.31 -54.69
C GLU A 466 133.92 -64.42 -53.59
N VAL A 467 135.26 -64.30 -53.57
CA VAL A 467 135.95 -63.43 -52.61
C VAL A 467 135.74 -61.96 -52.96
N LEU A 468 135.64 -61.64 -54.26
CA LEU A 468 135.34 -60.28 -54.74
C LEU A 468 133.91 -59.86 -54.37
N ASP A 469 132.92 -60.74 -54.54
CA ASP A 469 131.52 -60.50 -54.10
C ASP A 469 131.42 -60.34 -52.57
N LEU A 470 132.15 -61.16 -51.80
CA LEU A 470 132.21 -61.01 -50.34
C LEU A 470 132.87 -59.67 -49.92
N MET A 471 133.94 -59.24 -50.62
CA MET A 471 134.55 -57.92 -50.42
C MET A 471 133.56 -56.79 -50.73
N VAL A 472 132.86 -56.85 -51.86
CA VAL A 472 131.83 -55.88 -52.25
C VAL A 472 130.77 -55.71 -51.16
N ARG A 473 130.33 -56.83 -50.56
CA ARG A 473 129.30 -56.85 -49.51
C ARG A 473 129.81 -56.41 -48.14
N MET A 474 131.06 -56.72 -47.78
CA MET A 474 131.65 -56.35 -46.48
C MET A 474 132.26 -54.95 -46.43
N LEU A 475 132.73 -54.40 -47.55
CA LEU A 475 133.29 -53.03 -47.63
C LEU A 475 132.26 -52.00 -48.12
N GLY A 476 131.02 -52.41 -48.40
CA GLY A 476 129.94 -51.50 -48.80
C GLY A 476 130.22 -50.75 -50.11
N PHE A 477 130.79 -51.44 -51.11
CA PHE A 477 131.11 -50.82 -52.40
C PHE A 477 129.85 -50.21 -53.04
N SER A 478 129.97 -49.01 -53.62
CA SER A 478 128.89 -48.40 -54.40
C SER A 478 128.66 -49.17 -55.72
N ASP A 479 127.48 -49.05 -56.31
CA ASP A 479 127.13 -49.78 -57.53
C ASP A 479 128.03 -49.40 -58.73
N GLU A 480 128.54 -48.15 -58.79
CA GLU A 480 129.53 -47.73 -59.79
C GLU A 480 130.86 -48.50 -59.66
N ASP A 481 131.28 -48.81 -58.43
CA ASP A 481 132.55 -49.51 -58.17
C ASP A 481 132.41 -51.02 -58.37
N LYS A 482 131.24 -51.61 -58.05
CA LYS A 482 130.87 -52.97 -58.47
C LYS A 482 130.92 -53.13 -59.98
N GLN A 483 130.53 -52.08 -60.72
CA GLN A 483 130.56 -52.07 -62.17
C GLN A 483 132.00 -51.92 -62.72
N ARG A 484 132.84 -51.09 -62.09
CA ARG A 484 134.28 -50.95 -62.44
C ARG A 484 135.10 -52.23 -62.21
N ILE A 485 134.72 -53.09 -61.26
CA ILE A 485 135.40 -54.38 -60.99
C ILE A 485 134.71 -55.61 -61.62
N GLY A 486 133.70 -55.39 -62.48
CA GLY A 486 133.10 -56.46 -63.30
C GLY A 486 132.14 -57.40 -62.54
N ALA A 487 131.50 -56.95 -61.46
CA ALA A 487 130.66 -57.76 -60.58
C ALA A 487 129.14 -57.56 -60.75
N ALA A 488 128.68 -56.64 -61.61
CA ALA A 488 127.30 -56.16 -61.61
C ALA A 488 126.35 -56.83 -62.63
N GLN A 489 125.23 -57.44 -62.15
CA GLN A 489 123.94 -57.58 -62.87
C GLN A 489 122.83 -58.16 -61.96
N GLN A 490 121.55 -57.78 -62.20
CA GLN A 490 120.29 -58.22 -61.52
C GLN A 490 120.09 -57.71 -60.05
N GLY A 491 118.87 -57.42 -59.52
CA GLY A 491 117.57 -57.08 -60.15
C GLY A 491 116.28 -57.39 -59.33
N GLY A 492 115.49 -56.37 -58.91
CA GLY A 492 113.99 -56.41 -58.95
C GLY A 492 113.09 -56.38 -57.67
N LYS A 493 112.11 -55.44 -57.67
CA LYS A 493 110.68 -55.41 -57.16
C LYS A 493 110.19 -56.25 -55.93
N GLY A 494 109.30 -55.65 -55.09
CA GLY A 494 108.37 -56.35 -54.14
C GLY A 494 107.39 -55.42 -53.38
N VAL A 495 106.15 -55.86 -53.03
CA VAL A 495 105.02 -55.04 -52.48
C VAL A 495 103.99 -55.85 -51.62
N VAL A 496 103.21 -55.18 -50.71
CA VAL A 496 102.01 -55.63 -49.88
C VAL A 496 102.24 -56.74 -48.81
N ARG A 497 101.42 -56.97 -47.74
CA ARG A 497 99.94 -56.92 -47.57
C ARG A 497 99.44 -57.02 -46.08
N GLY A 498 98.22 -56.57 -45.78
CA GLY A 498 97.39 -56.97 -44.59
C GLY A 498 97.50 -56.04 -43.36
N VAL A 499 96.46 -55.48 -42.70
CA VAL A 499 94.97 -55.61 -42.63
C VAL A 499 94.39 -56.63 -41.61
N LEU A 500 94.02 -56.10 -40.43
CA LEU A 500 92.84 -56.49 -39.61
C LEU A 500 92.48 -55.31 -38.67
N GLY A 501 91.26 -55.24 -38.11
CA GLY A 501 90.86 -54.09 -37.27
C GLY A 501 89.59 -54.31 -36.43
N LEU A 502 89.14 -53.28 -35.71
CA LEU A 502 87.91 -53.22 -34.90
C LEU A 502 87.34 -51.78 -34.88
N PRO A 503 86.00 -51.56 -34.84
CA PRO A 503 85.39 -50.24 -34.95
C PRO A 503 84.93 -49.64 -33.59
N GLY A 504 84.98 -48.30 -33.47
CA GLY A 504 84.39 -47.56 -32.35
C GLY A 504 84.41 -46.04 -32.57
N ARG A 505 83.23 -45.42 -32.74
CA ARG A 505 83.07 -43.96 -32.95
C ARG A 505 83.50 -43.19 -31.69
N LEU A 506 84.43 -42.23 -31.79
CA LEU A 506 84.35 -40.87 -32.36
C LEU A 506 83.62 -39.84 -31.48
N VAL A 507 84.41 -38.84 -31.07
CA VAL A 507 84.01 -37.59 -30.42
C VAL A 507 83.80 -36.50 -31.49
N GLY A 508 82.82 -35.61 -31.31
CA GLY A 508 82.94 -34.21 -31.74
C GLY A 508 82.36 -33.76 -33.10
N GLY A 509 81.07 -33.36 -33.09
CA GLY A 509 80.64 -32.06 -33.62
C GLY A 509 80.46 -31.82 -35.14
N ILE A 510 80.20 -30.53 -35.45
CA ILE A 510 80.14 -29.83 -36.76
C ILE A 510 78.88 -30.04 -37.65
N LEU A 511 77.89 -29.17 -37.43
CA LEU A 511 77.32 -28.18 -38.39
C LEU A 511 77.21 -28.51 -39.91
N GLY A 512 75.97 -28.72 -40.38
CA GLY A 512 75.41 -28.05 -41.58
C GLY A 512 75.46 -28.72 -42.99
N GLY A 513 74.35 -28.62 -43.75
CA GLY A 513 74.42 -28.43 -45.22
C GLY A 513 73.73 -29.41 -46.20
N ASN A 514 72.39 -29.39 -46.28
CA ASN A 514 71.51 -29.62 -47.47
C ASN A 514 71.53 -30.88 -48.40
N ALA A 515 70.29 -31.32 -48.68
CA ALA A 515 69.69 -31.73 -49.98
C ALA A 515 69.97 -33.11 -50.63
N ALA A 516 68.95 -34.00 -50.55
CA ALA A 516 68.27 -34.65 -51.69
C ALA A 516 67.00 -35.41 -51.20
N ASP A 517 65.98 -35.58 -52.06
CA ASP A 517 64.68 -36.20 -51.72
C ASP A 517 64.69 -37.73 -51.58
N GLY A 518 63.75 -38.31 -50.81
CA GLY A 518 63.72 -39.76 -50.56
C GLY A 518 62.54 -40.40 -49.77
N GLN A 519 61.39 -39.74 -49.67
CA GLN A 519 60.02 -40.26 -49.37
C GLN A 519 59.79 -41.53 -48.47
N THR A 520 58.83 -41.41 -47.53
CA THR A 520 58.04 -42.43 -46.79
C THR A 520 58.28 -42.67 -45.28
N ASN A 521 57.38 -42.08 -44.48
CA ASN A 521 56.62 -42.63 -43.34
C ASN A 521 57.27 -43.30 -42.09
N LEU A 522 56.68 -42.91 -40.93
CA LEU A 522 56.56 -43.68 -39.67
C LEU A 522 57.82 -43.96 -38.82
N ALA A 523 58.25 -42.95 -38.06
CA ALA A 523 58.29 -43.01 -36.58
C ALA A 523 58.75 -41.65 -36.01
N SER A 524 57.92 -40.98 -35.21
CA SER A 524 58.27 -39.70 -34.56
C SER A 524 57.76 -39.64 -33.12
N ASP A 525 58.17 -40.61 -32.31
CA ASP A 525 58.02 -40.57 -30.86
C ASP A 525 58.90 -39.45 -30.27
N ASN A 526 58.39 -38.21 -30.26
CA ASN A 526 58.83 -37.09 -29.42
C ASN A 526 57.97 -35.79 -29.60
N GLN A 527 56.68 -35.89 -29.97
CA GLN A 527 55.76 -34.77 -29.73
C GLN A 527 55.28 -34.82 -28.28
N SER A 528 55.51 -33.75 -27.52
CA SER A 528 55.14 -33.70 -26.12
C SER A 528 53.62 -33.62 -25.95
N PHE A 529 53.11 -34.07 -24.80
CA PHE A 529 51.71 -33.82 -24.42
C PHE A 529 51.39 -32.31 -24.41
N ALA A 530 52.38 -31.46 -24.15
CA ALA A 530 52.26 -30.01 -24.28
C ALA A 530 52.07 -29.56 -25.74
N ASP A 531 52.81 -30.14 -26.70
CA ASP A 531 52.64 -29.81 -28.13
C ASP A 531 51.27 -30.25 -28.63
N MET A 532 50.79 -31.44 -28.23
CA MET A 532 49.43 -31.89 -28.56
C MET A 532 48.34 -31.02 -27.92
N TRP A 533 48.58 -30.44 -26.74
CA TRP A 533 47.66 -29.45 -26.15
C TRP A 533 47.72 -28.09 -26.84
N VAL A 534 48.89 -27.65 -27.30
CA VAL A 534 49.05 -26.43 -28.09
C VAL A 534 48.39 -26.59 -29.46
N ASP A 535 48.60 -27.72 -30.15
CA ASP A 535 47.89 -28.05 -31.40
C ASP A 535 46.37 -28.17 -31.17
N PHE A 536 45.93 -28.78 -30.06
CA PHE A 536 44.50 -28.85 -29.72
C PHE A 536 43.90 -27.45 -29.51
N LEU A 537 44.55 -26.59 -28.73
CA LEU A 537 44.08 -25.23 -28.47
C LEU A 537 44.12 -24.37 -29.74
N LEU A 538 45.20 -24.43 -30.53
CA LEU A 538 45.30 -23.75 -31.82
C LEU A 538 44.19 -24.21 -32.76
N LYS A 539 43.94 -25.51 -32.85
CA LYS A 539 42.90 -26.10 -33.71
C LYS A 539 41.48 -25.85 -33.20
N GLU A 540 41.26 -25.76 -31.90
CA GLU A 540 39.96 -25.32 -31.33
C GLU A 540 39.73 -23.83 -31.62
N THR A 541 40.76 -22.98 -31.55
CA THR A 541 40.66 -21.58 -31.97
C THR A 541 40.45 -21.45 -33.48
N GLU A 542 41.14 -22.24 -34.30
CA GLU A 542 40.99 -22.26 -35.76
C GLU A 542 39.60 -22.77 -36.18
N GLU A 543 39.04 -23.77 -35.49
CA GLU A 543 37.66 -24.20 -35.70
C GLU A 543 36.63 -23.17 -35.22
N ARG A 544 36.88 -22.44 -34.13
CA ARG A 544 36.02 -21.31 -33.71
C ARG A 544 36.06 -20.17 -34.72
N GLU A 545 37.23 -19.83 -35.25
CA GLU A 545 37.39 -18.77 -36.24
C GLU A 545 36.75 -19.16 -37.59
N LYS A 546 37.00 -20.38 -38.08
CA LYS A 546 36.36 -20.90 -39.30
C LYS A 546 34.85 -21.10 -39.19
N ARG A 547 34.31 -21.30 -37.98
CA ARG A 547 32.86 -21.29 -37.72
C ARG A 547 32.29 -19.87 -37.49
N GLY A 548 33.14 -18.84 -37.42
CA GLY A 548 32.75 -17.45 -37.13
C GLY A 548 32.72 -16.51 -38.35
N SER A 549 33.41 -16.84 -39.45
CA SER A 549 33.59 -15.95 -40.61
C SER A 549 32.89 -16.42 -41.90
N GLY A 550 31.87 -17.28 -41.79
CA GLY A 550 31.06 -17.78 -42.91
C GLY A 550 29.61 -17.29 -42.82
N GLN A 551 29.31 -16.16 -43.45
CA GLN A 551 27.95 -15.61 -43.56
C GLN A 551 27.18 -16.30 -44.69
N GLU A 552 26.08 -17.00 -44.39
CA GLU A 552 25.14 -17.48 -45.40
C GLU A 552 23.69 -17.06 -45.10
N ASP A 553 23.16 -16.22 -46.00
CA ASP A 553 21.73 -16.12 -46.27
C ASP A 553 21.44 -16.82 -47.62
N THR A 554 20.44 -17.70 -47.62
CA THR A 554 19.71 -18.29 -48.77
C THR A 554 20.44 -18.65 -50.10
N GLY A 555 20.99 -19.87 -50.17
CA GLY A 555 20.23 -21.06 -50.67
C GLY A 555 20.23 -21.47 -52.16
N LYS A 556 19.63 -22.66 -52.41
CA LYS A 556 19.37 -23.38 -53.70
C LYS A 556 20.62 -23.97 -54.42
N SER A 557 20.53 -25.03 -55.24
CA SER A 557 19.49 -26.06 -55.55
C SER A 557 20.22 -27.28 -56.17
N TYR A 558 19.66 -28.44 -56.55
CA TYR A 558 18.30 -28.92 -56.93
C TYR A 558 18.11 -30.36 -56.33
N GLU A 559 17.22 -31.29 -56.73
CA GLU A 559 16.16 -31.39 -57.76
C GLU A 559 15.13 -32.47 -57.33
N ASP A 560 13.82 -32.27 -57.53
CA ASP A 560 12.89 -33.15 -58.29
C ASP A 560 11.41 -32.67 -58.15
N LEU A 561 10.57 -33.14 -59.07
CA LEU A 561 9.10 -33.08 -59.16
C LEU A 561 8.43 -31.72 -59.49
N GLN A 562 7.80 -31.73 -60.66
CA GLN A 562 6.96 -30.69 -61.25
C GLN A 562 5.57 -30.67 -60.60
N GLY A 563 4.79 -29.57 -60.57
CA GLY A 563 5.03 -28.22 -61.08
C GLY A 563 3.72 -27.45 -61.30
N ARG A 564 3.76 -26.41 -62.16
CA ARG A 564 2.62 -25.64 -62.72
C ARG A 564 1.91 -24.63 -61.78
N SER A 565 1.65 -23.44 -62.33
CA SER A 565 0.90 -22.29 -61.79
C SER A 565 -0.23 -21.91 -62.78
N PRO A 566 -1.11 -20.91 -62.57
CA PRO A 566 -1.58 -20.23 -61.33
C PRO A 566 -3.14 -20.04 -61.28
N ASN A 567 -3.63 -19.17 -60.37
CA ASN A 567 -4.87 -18.33 -60.42
C ASN A 567 -6.27 -18.82 -59.95
N ALA A 568 -6.83 -18.03 -59.01
CA ALA A 568 -8.17 -17.39 -58.98
C ALA A 568 -9.50 -18.11 -58.53
N ALA A 569 -10.09 -17.52 -57.47
CA ALA A 569 -11.53 -17.21 -57.23
C ALA A 569 -12.58 -18.29 -56.83
N GLY A 570 -13.59 -17.85 -56.03
CA GLY A 570 -14.79 -18.61 -55.58
C GLY A 570 -14.85 -18.79 -54.04
N VAL A 571 -15.56 -17.97 -53.24
CA VAL A 571 -17.03 -17.82 -53.01
C VAL A 571 -17.66 -18.98 -52.22
N GLY A 572 -18.24 -18.71 -51.03
CA GLY A 572 -18.96 -19.70 -50.23
C GLY A 572 -19.37 -19.29 -48.79
N SER A 573 -20.47 -18.54 -48.66
CA SER A 573 -21.26 -18.37 -47.40
C SER A 573 -22.37 -19.44 -47.34
N PRO A 574 -23.06 -19.77 -46.19
CA PRO A 574 -23.65 -18.79 -45.27
C PRO A 574 -23.81 -19.14 -43.76
N VAL A 575 -24.42 -18.16 -43.07
CA VAL A 575 -24.95 -18.02 -41.69
C VAL A 575 -26.45 -18.47 -41.72
N PRO A 576 -27.16 -18.96 -40.65
CA PRO A 576 -27.57 -18.11 -39.50
C PRO A 576 -27.92 -18.72 -38.10
N ASP A 577 -27.85 -17.82 -37.09
CA ASP A 577 -28.79 -17.44 -36.00
C ASP A 577 -29.69 -18.49 -35.25
N HIS A 578 -30.26 -18.25 -34.06
CA HIS A 578 -30.49 -17.04 -33.21
C HIS A 578 -30.17 -17.36 -31.70
N GLY A 579 -30.04 -16.43 -30.75
CA GLY A 579 -30.12 -14.95 -30.75
C GLY A 579 -30.49 -14.40 -29.34
N THR A 580 -30.89 -13.11 -29.26
CA THR A 580 -31.61 -12.43 -28.13
C THR A 580 -30.80 -11.53 -27.15
N SER A 581 -30.86 -10.21 -27.41
CA SER A 581 -31.16 -9.10 -26.45
C SER A 581 -30.11 -8.20 -25.73
N ILE A 582 -30.19 -6.90 -26.11
CA ILE A 582 -30.39 -5.69 -25.26
C ILE A 582 -29.17 -4.85 -24.76
N SER A 583 -29.40 -3.53 -24.85
CA SER A 583 -28.68 -2.32 -24.38
C SER A 583 -28.14 -2.36 -22.93
N GLY A 584 -27.25 -1.46 -22.46
CA GLY A 584 -26.68 -0.22 -23.05
C GLY A 584 -26.88 1.02 -22.13
N ILE A 585 -26.16 2.13 -22.40
CA ILE A 585 -26.16 3.43 -21.63
C ILE A 585 -25.37 3.37 -20.29
N ALA A 586 -24.70 4.42 -19.78
CA ALA A 586 -23.82 5.47 -20.37
C ALA A 586 -23.13 6.25 -19.21
N GLY A 587 -21.91 6.76 -19.41
CA GLY A 587 -21.20 7.61 -18.43
C GLY A 587 -20.94 9.05 -18.92
N PRO A 588 -21.27 10.10 -18.14
CA PRO A 588 -20.91 11.50 -18.41
C PRO A 588 -19.72 11.99 -17.53
N LYS A 589 -18.96 13.06 -17.85
CA LYS A 589 -18.82 13.89 -19.08
C LYS A 589 -17.56 14.78 -18.99
N PHE A 590 -16.94 15.03 -20.15
CA PHE A 590 -16.16 16.23 -20.58
C PHE A 590 -14.94 16.79 -19.82
N SER A 591 -13.94 17.15 -20.62
CA SER A 591 -12.96 18.24 -20.41
C SER A 591 -12.99 19.18 -21.65
N PRO A 592 -12.55 20.45 -21.54
CA PRO A 592 -12.20 21.26 -22.73
C PRO A 592 -10.86 22.04 -22.66
N ALA A 593 -10.22 22.22 -23.82
CA ALA A 593 -9.21 23.21 -24.30
C ALA A 593 -8.26 23.92 -23.28
N GLN A 594 -6.92 23.94 -23.44
CA GLN A 594 -6.06 24.47 -24.53
C GLN A 594 -6.10 26.00 -24.75
N ASN A 595 -4.94 26.68 -24.62
CA ASN A 595 -4.33 27.48 -25.72
C ASN A 595 -2.98 28.16 -25.39
N TYR A 596 -2.04 28.07 -26.35
CA TYR A 596 -0.85 28.87 -26.71
C TYR A 596 0.19 29.43 -25.68
N GLY A 597 1.47 29.40 -26.09
CA GLY A 597 2.66 29.95 -25.38
C GLY A 597 3.22 31.25 -25.99
N PRO A 598 4.51 31.59 -25.77
CA PRO A 598 5.53 31.19 -26.77
C PRO A 598 6.95 30.87 -26.21
N ILE A 599 7.91 30.67 -27.13
CA ILE A 599 9.34 30.30 -26.97
C ILE A 599 10.22 31.42 -27.60
N ALA A 600 11.55 31.59 -27.49
CA ALA A 600 12.75 30.79 -27.10
C ALA A 600 13.88 31.79 -26.64
N PRO A 601 15.24 31.59 -26.75
CA PRO A 601 16.06 30.42 -27.13
C PRO A 601 17.39 30.14 -26.36
N ARG A 602 17.92 28.92 -26.56
CA ARG A 602 19.35 28.47 -26.65
C ARG A 602 20.45 28.94 -25.66
N GLY A 603 21.05 27.94 -25.02
CA GLY A 603 22.48 27.81 -24.66
C GLY A 603 22.91 26.33 -24.77
N ASN A 604 24.18 26.00 -25.01
CA ASN A 604 24.62 24.64 -25.42
C ASN A 604 25.27 23.80 -24.29
N LEU A 605 25.28 22.47 -24.49
CA LEU A 605 25.79 21.38 -23.63
C LEU A 605 26.89 20.55 -24.35
N PRO A 606 27.56 19.57 -23.70
CA PRO A 606 27.89 19.41 -22.27
C PRO A 606 29.44 19.47 -22.11
N PRO A 607 30.31 18.41 -21.96
CA PRO A 607 30.21 17.00 -21.54
C PRO A 607 31.06 16.59 -20.30
N PHE A 608 30.69 15.48 -19.65
CA PHE A 608 31.45 14.68 -18.62
C PHE A 608 31.83 15.36 -17.28
N ALA A 609 31.69 14.73 -16.11
CA ALA A 609 31.15 13.40 -15.76
C ALA A 609 30.57 13.34 -14.32
N GLN A 610 29.79 12.29 -14.03
CA GLN A 610 29.65 11.48 -12.78
C GLN A 610 30.00 12.09 -11.40
N SER A 611 29.30 11.80 -10.30
CA SER A 611 27.98 11.14 -10.09
C SER A 611 27.55 11.31 -8.62
N ASP A 612 26.23 11.39 -8.39
CA ASP A 612 25.47 10.87 -7.23
C ASP A 612 26.07 10.94 -5.80
N SER A 613 25.60 11.89 -4.97
CA SER A 613 25.19 11.67 -3.56
C SER A 613 24.67 12.96 -2.90
N GLU A 614 23.35 13.22 -2.97
CA GLU A 614 22.74 14.34 -2.21
C GLU A 614 21.23 14.13 -1.99
N PHE A 615 20.82 13.72 -0.79
CA PHE A 615 19.49 14.01 -0.23
C PHE A 615 19.47 13.76 1.29
N SER A 616 19.94 14.75 2.05
CA SER A 616 19.77 14.79 3.51
C SER A 616 19.70 16.23 4.02
N THR A 617 18.48 16.77 4.13
CA THR A 617 18.05 17.70 5.19
C THR A 617 16.56 17.99 5.05
N VAL A 618 15.83 17.95 6.16
CA VAL A 618 14.44 18.43 6.25
C VAL A 618 14.46 19.75 7.04
N PRO A 619 13.94 20.87 6.50
CA PRO A 619 13.91 22.13 7.24
C PRO A 619 12.78 22.12 8.29
N LEU A 620 13.16 22.22 9.57
CA LEU A 620 12.25 22.39 10.71
C LEU A 620 12.46 23.74 11.41
N THR A 621 11.63 24.72 11.08
CA THR A 621 11.34 25.94 11.86
C THR A 621 10.01 26.53 11.36
N SER A 622 9.17 27.20 12.13
CA SER A 622 8.90 27.25 13.58
C SER A 622 7.69 28.19 13.74
N PHE A 623 6.73 27.89 14.62
CA PHE A 623 5.75 28.91 15.01
C PHE A 623 6.46 30.03 15.79
N ASP A 624 6.24 31.29 15.40
CA ASP A 624 6.35 32.42 16.32
C ASP A 624 5.25 33.45 16.01
N ASN A 625 4.91 34.26 17.01
CA ASN A 625 3.64 34.96 17.13
C ASN A 625 3.87 36.46 17.37
N SER A 626 3.30 37.32 16.51
CA SER A 626 3.22 38.76 16.83
C SER A 626 2.05 39.45 16.18
N SER A 627 1.18 39.97 17.05
CA SER A 627 0.09 40.89 16.72
C SER A 627 0.63 42.27 16.33
N ARG A 628 0.11 42.84 15.24
CA ARG A 628 0.16 44.30 15.01
C ARG A 628 -1.17 44.84 14.52
N ILE A 629 -1.90 45.45 15.45
CA ILE A 629 -3.04 46.34 15.19
C ILE A 629 -2.49 47.66 14.63
N SER A 630 -2.96 48.14 13.47
CA SER A 630 -3.36 49.56 13.27
C SER A 630 -3.82 49.95 11.84
N ARG A 631 -5.13 50.24 11.74
CA ARG A 631 -5.77 51.43 11.11
C ARG A 631 -5.78 51.64 9.57
N LEU A 632 -6.87 52.34 9.16
CA LEU A 632 -7.22 52.89 7.82
C LEU A 632 -7.64 51.82 6.79
N PHE A 633 -8.71 51.96 5.99
CA PHE A 633 -9.73 53.03 5.81
C PHE A 633 -11.14 52.44 6.14
N THR A 634 -12.16 53.13 6.66
CA THR A 634 -12.84 54.41 6.32
C THR A 634 -13.70 54.37 5.05
N LYS A 635 -15.04 54.33 5.24
CA LYS A 635 -16.13 54.65 4.29
C LYS A 635 -16.05 54.13 2.85
N HIS A 636 -17.02 53.29 2.48
CA HIS A 636 -18.22 53.86 1.86
C HIS A 636 -19.50 53.16 2.30
#